data_AF-A0A820ZYG2-F1
#
_entry.id   AF-A0A820ZYG2-F1
#
_cell.length_a   1.000
_cell.length_b   1.000
_cell.length_c   1.000
_cell.angle_alpha   90.00
_cell.angle_beta   90.00
_cell.angle_gamma   90.00
#
_symmetry.space_group_name_H-M   'P 1'
#
loop_
_entity.id
_entity.type
_entity.pdbx_description
1 polymer ?
#
loop_
_entity_poly.entity_id
_entity_poly.type
_entity_poly.pdbx_seq_one_letter_code
_entity_poly.pdbx_strand_id
1 'polypeptide(L)'
;MVLGISTVVITIHQQNITLQQRAEDRQLARERRELEKTIADEKREQEYNISAEQRDISEKQRKHGLDIQIQQYRNTLLVEYIREIGQMLERNQGSLTNNTIIATLARVQTLSIVRQFDSHGKAQIIQFLYEAG
;
A
#
# COMPACT_ATOMS: atom_id res chain seq x y z
N MET A 1 -23.82 -75.30 35.99
CA MET A 1 -23.77 -73.98 36.68
C MET A 1 -22.59 -73.11 36.24
N VAL A 2 -21.45 -73.66 35.80
CA VAL A 2 -20.25 -72.87 35.42
C VAL A 2 -20.48 -71.93 34.22
N LEU A 3 -21.29 -72.32 33.24
CA LEU A 3 -21.56 -71.52 32.02
C LEU A 3 -22.31 -70.20 32.27
N GLY A 4 -23.15 -70.13 33.31
CA GLY A 4 -23.93 -68.93 33.65
C GLY A 4 -23.09 -67.84 34.33
N ILE A 5 -22.08 -68.24 35.11
CA ILE A 5 -21.19 -67.29 35.80
C ILE A 5 -20.24 -66.63 34.79
N SER A 6 -19.68 -67.42 33.87
CA SER A 6 -18.80 -66.89 32.82
C SER A 6 -19.50 -65.89 31.90
N THR A 7 -20.77 -66.14 31.55
CA THR A 7 -21.56 -65.20 30.71
C THR A 7 -21.83 -63.88 31.44
N VAL A 8 -22.16 -63.91 32.73
CA VAL A 8 -22.36 -62.69 33.53
C VAL A 8 -21.07 -61.87 33.61
N VAL A 9 -19.93 -62.50 33.86
CA VAL A 9 -18.62 -61.80 33.94
C VAL A 9 -18.24 -61.16 32.60
N ILE A 10 -18.42 -61.88 31.49
CA ILE A 10 -18.17 -61.34 30.15
C ILE A 10 -19.06 -60.13 29.87
N THR A 11 -20.33 -60.19 30.25
CA THR A 11 -21.28 -59.09 30.00
C THR A 11 -20.92 -57.84 30.80
N ILE A 12 -20.53 -57.98 32.07
CA ILE A 12 -20.07 -56.87 32.92
C ILE A 12 -18.77 -56.27 32.37
N HIS A 13 -17.84 -57.12 31.93
CA HIS A 13 -16.59 -56.66 31.31
C HIS A 13 -16.85 -55.88 30.01
N GLN A 14 -17.75 -56.36 29.16
CA GLN A 14 -18.18 -55.68 27.94
C GLN A 14 -18.82 -54.32 28.23
N GLN A 15 -19.65 -54.24 29.29
CA GLN A 15 -20.25 -52.99 29.72
C GLN A 15 -19.21 -51.98 30.19
N ASN A 16 -18.21 -52.42 30.97
CA ASN A 16 -17.12 -51.55 31.42
C ASN A 16 -16.28 -51.02 30.26
N ILE A 17 -15.92 -51.87 29.29
CA ILE A 17 -15.21 -51.43 28.07
C ILE A 17 -16.04 -50.39 27.30
N THR A 18 -17.34 -50.64 27.13
CA THR A 18 -18.22 -49.72 26.41
C THR A 18 -18.34 -48.36 27.14
N LEU A 19 -18.39 -48.37 28.47
CA LEU A 19 -18.43 -47.14 29.27
C LEU A 19 -17.12 -46.36 29.15
N GLN A 20 -15.98 -47.05 29.16
CA GLN A 20 -14.66 -46.44 28.97
C GLN A 20 -14.51 -45.82 27.58
N GLN A 21 -14.87 -46.56 26.52
CA GLN A 21 -14.86 -46.05 25.14
C GLN A 21 -15.75 -44.81 24.99
N ARG A 22 -16.95 -44.80 25.57
CA ARG A 22 -17.82 -43.61 25.56
C ARG A 22 -17.23 -42.42 26.31
N ALA A 23 -16.43 -42.65 27.36
CA ALA A 23 -15.76 -41.58 28.08
C ALA A 23 -14.60 -40.99 27.27
N GLU A 24 -13.80 -41.86 26.64
CA GLU A 24 -12.70 -41.50 25.74
C GLU A 24 -13.24 -40.74 24.51
N ASP A 25 -14.29 -41.23 23.86
CA ASP A 25 -14.95 -40.56 22.73
C ASP A 25 -15.46 -39.16 23.10
N ARG A 26 -16.01 -39.01 24.31
CA ARG A 26 -16.48 -37.72 24.82
C ARG A 26 -15.33 -36.76 25.09
N GLN A 27 -14.20 -37.25 25.59
CA GLN A 27 -13.01 -36.42 25.80
C GLN A 27 -12.40 -36.00 24.47
N LEU A 28 -12.20 -36.94 23.55
CA LEU A 28 -11.68 -36.67 22.21
C LEU A 28 -12.56 -35.66 21.46
N ALA A 29 -13.89 -35.77 21.56
CA ALA A 29 -14.82 -34.83 20.94
C ALA A 29 -14.73 -33.42 21.55
N ARG A 30 -14.42 -33.28 22.85
CA ARG A 30 -14.20 -31.98 23.50
C ARG A 30 -12.90 -31.36 23.02
N GLU A 31 -11.82 -32.13 23.05
CA GLU A 31 -10.50 -31.68 22.59
C GLU A 31 -10.55 -31.23 21.14
N ARG A 32 -11.23 -31.98 20.26
CA ARG A 32 -11.42 -31.59 18.87
C ARG A 32 -12.19 -30.28 18.72
N ARG A 33 -13.26 -30.08 19.47
CA ARG A 33 -14.04 -28.82 19.43
C ARG A 33 -13.24 -27.63 19.94
N GLU A 34 -12.47 -27.82 21.00
CA GLU A 34 -11.58 -26.78 21.52
C GLU A 34 -10.50 -26.41 20.52
N LEU A 35 -9.86 -27.42 19.92
CA LEU A 35 -8.85 -27.21 18.87
C LEU A 35 -9.45 -26.50 17.65
N GLU A 36 -10.61 -26.95 17.16
CA GLU A 36 -11.31 -26.32 16.05
C GLU A 36 -11.67 -24.86 16.34
N LYS A 37 -12.09 -24.57 17.58
CA LYS A 37 -12.38 -23.20 18.01
C LYS A 37 -11.12 -22.34 18.00
N THR A 38 -10.02 -22.82 18.57
CA THR A 38 -8.74 -22.09 18.57
C THR A 38 -8.26 -21.82 17.15
N ILE A 39 -8.29 -22.82 16.28
CA ILE A 39 -7.90 -22.65 14.86
C ILE A 39 -8.82 -21.64 14.16
N ALA A 40 -10.12 -21.66 14.44
CA ALA A 40 -11.04 -20.70 13.84
C ALA A 40 -10.79 -19.27 14.32
N ASP A 41 -10.48 -19.08 15.60
CA ASP A 41 -10.18 -17.77 16.17
C ASP A 41 -8.84 -17.24 15.62
N GLU A 42 -7.79 -18.07 15.56
CA GLU A 42 -6.50 -17.73 14.93
C GLU A 42 -6.67 -17.34 13.46
N LYS A 43 -7.47 -18.09 12.70
CA LYS A 43 -7.74 -17.76 11.28
C LYS A 43 -8.44 -16.42 11.13
N ARG A 44 -9.42 -16.10 11.98
CA ARG A 44 -10.09 -14.79 11.93
C ARG A 44 -9.13 -13.66 12.25
N GLU A 45 -8.26 -13.84 13.23
CA GLU A 45 -7.25 -12.85 13.58
C GLU A 45 -6.26 -12.65 12.43
N GLN A 46 -5.80 -13.75 11.82
CA GLN A 46 -4.92 -13.71 10.66
C GLN A 46 -5.58 -13.00 9.46
N GLU A 47 -6.82 -13.35 9.12
CA GLU A 47 -7.58 -12.70 8.04
C GLU A 47 -7.77 -11.20 8.31
N TYR A 48 -8.06 -10.83 9.56
CA TYR A 48 -8.15 -9.43 9.95
C TYR A 48 -6.83 -8.70 9.74
N ASN A 49 -5.71 -9.26 10.21
CA ASN A 49 -4.38 -8.66 10.08
C ASN A 49 -3.96 -8.52 8.61
N ILE A 50 -4.17 -9.55 7.79
CA ILE A 50 -3.91 -9.50 6.35
C ILE A 50 -4.74 -8.40 5.70
N SER A 51 -6.02 -8.29 6.04
CA SER A 51 -6.90 -7.27 5.47
C SER A 51 -6.46 -5.84 5.84
N ALA A 52 -5.97 -5.64 7.06
CA ALA A 52 -5.46 -4.36 7.53
C ALA A 52 -4.15 -3.99 6.82
N GLU A 53 -3.23 -4.94 6.70
CA GLU A 53 -1.97 -4.76 5.97
C GLU A 53 -2.21 -4.45 4.49
N GLN A 54 -3.16 -5.16 3.87
CA GLN A 54 -3.49 -4.96 2.46
C GLN A 54 -4.08 -3.57 2.19
N ARG A 55 -4.83 -3.00 3.14
CA ARG A 55 -5.30 -1.60 3.07
C ARG A 55 -4.13 -0.62 3.13
N ASP A 56 -3.21 -0.79 4.06
CA ASP A 56 -2.03 0.08 4.20
C ASP A 56 -1.14 0.03 2.95
N ILE A 57 -0.89 -1.17 2.42
CA ILE A 57 -0.14 -1.36 1.17
C ILE A 57 -0.85 -0.66 0.00
N SER A 58 -2.17 -0.82 -0.13
CA SER A 58 -2.94 -0.18 -1.19
C SER A 58 -2.88 1.35 -1.10
N GLU A 59 -2.97 1.91 0.10
CA GLU A 59 -2.85 3.35 0.30
C GLU A 59 -1.44 3.87 -0.06
N LYS A 60 -0.40 3.14 0.35
CA LYS A 60 0.99 3.47 -0.01
C LYS A 60 1.20 3.41 -1.52
N GLN A 61 0.70 2.37 -2.19
CA GLN A 61 0.77 2.24 -3.64
C GLN A 61 0.03 3.38 -4.35
N ARG A 62 -1.16 3.77 -3.87
CA ARG A 62 -1.91 4.90 -4.43
C ARG A 62 -1.15 6.21 -4.29
N LYS A 63 -0.57 6.48 -3.11
CA LYS A 63 0.26 7.68 -2.88
C LYS A 63 1.49 7.69 -3.77
N HIS A 64 2.17 6.55 -3.89
CA HIS A 64 3.34 6.42 -4.74
C HIS A 64 3.01 6.61 -6.22
N GLY A 65 1.89 6.05 -6.70
CA GLY A 65 1.43 6.27 -8.07
C GLY A 65 1.10 7.72 -8.39
N LEU A 66 0.47 8.44 -7.45
CA LEU A 66 0.23 9.88 -7.58
C LEU A 66 1.54 10.67 -7.63
N ASP A 67 2.51 10.35 -6.77
CA ASP A 67 3.81 11.01 -6.78
C ASP A 67 4.54 10.79 -8.11
N ILE A 68 4.59 9.55 -8.62
CA ILE A 68 5.17 9.24 -9.94
C ILE A 68 4.49 10.07 -11.04
N GLN A 69 3.16 10.16 -11.06
CA GLN A 69 2.45 10.95 -12.06
C GLN A 69 2.81 12.44 -11.98
N ILE A 70 2.91 13.00 -10.78
CA ILE A 70 3.35 14.38 -10.58
C ILE A 70 4.78 14.58 -11.09
N GLN A 71 5.69 13.65 -10.78
CA GLN A 71 7.07 13.71 -11.26
C GLN A 71 7.16 13.59 -12.78
N GLN A 72 6.39 12.70 -13.40
CA GLN A 72 6.33 12.56 -14.85
C GLN A 72 5.82 13.83 -15.51
N TYR A 73 4.73 14.40 -15.00
CA TYR A 73 4.19 15.67 -15.49
C TYR A 73 5.21 16.80 -15.40
N ARG A 74 5.91 16.93 -14.26
CA ARG A 74 7.00 17.89 -14.09
C ARG A 74 8.12 17.66 -15.10
N ASN A 75 8.58 16.42 -15.28
CA ASN A 75 9.62 16.12 -16.25
C ASN A 75 9.21 16.49 -17.68
N THR A 76 7.96 16.21 -18.08
CA THR A 76 7.43 16.64 -19.38
C THR A 76 7.48 18.15 -19.54
N LEU A 77 7.01 18.91 -18.54
CA LEU A 77 7.06 20.38 -18.56
C LEU A 77 8.50 20.91 -18.66
N LEU A 78 9.45 20.30 -17.95
CA LEU A 78 10.85 20.71 -18.00
C LEU A 78 11.45 20.47 -19.39
N VAL A 79 11.15 19.33 -20.00
CA VAL A 79 11.62 19.00 -21.35
C VAL A 79 11.05 19.96 -22.37
N GLU A 80 9.75 20.27 -22.29
CA GLU A 80 9.11 21.27 -23.16
C GLU A 80 9.75 22.65 -22.99
N TYR A 81 9.96 23.08 -21.74
CA TYR A 81 10.65 24.34 -21.43
C TYR A 81 12.06 24.41 -22.03
N ILE A 82 12.89 23.37 -21.83
CA ILE A 82 14.24 23.32 -22.38
C ILE A 82 14.20 23.39 -23.91
N ARG A 83 13.23 22.70 -24.53
CA ARG A 83 13.04 22.74 -25.99
C ARG A 83 12.70 24.15 -26.47
N GLU A 84 11.76 24.83 -25.81
CA GLU A 84 11.34 26.18 -26.18
C GLU A 84 12.47 27.21 -26.02
N ILE A 85 13.19 27.18 -24.90
CA ILE A 85 14.35 28.04 -24.68
C ILE A 85 15.46 27.74 -25.70
N GLY A 86 15.69 26.47 -26.02
CA GLY A 86 16.62 26.06 -27.07
C GLY A 86 16.28 26.65 -28.43
N GLN A 87 15.00 26.62 -28.81
CA GLN A 87 14.54 27.25 -30.07
C GLN A 87 14.70 28.77 -30.05
N MET A 88 14.49 29.42 -28.91
CA MET A 88 14.70 30.88 -28.77
C MET A 88 16.17 31.24 -28.91
N LEU A 89 17.06 30.46 -28.31
CA LEU A 89 18.50 30.60 -28.44
C LEU A 89 18.95 30.44 -29.90
N GLU A 90 18.50 29.38 -30.57
CA GLU A 90 18.84 29.11 -31.97
C GLU A 90 18.40 30.26 -32.89
N ARG A 91 17.17 30.75 -32.71
CA ARG A 91 16.62 31.88 -33.48
C ARG A 91 17.30 33.21 -33.19
N ASN A 92 17.96 33.36 -32.04
CA ASN A 92 18.57 34.61 -31.61
C ASN A 92 20.10 34.52 -31.46
N GLN A 93 20.75 33.73 -32.33
CA GLN A 93 22.21 33.62 -32.42
C GLN A 93 22.89 33.21 -31.11
N GLY A 94 22.23 32.38 -30.31
CA GLY A 94 22.74 31.87 -29.04
C GLY A 94 22.62 32.85 -27.87
N SER A 95 21.93 33.98 -28.03
CA SER A 95 21.68 34.94 -26.93
C SER A 95 20.20 35.02 -26.61
N LEU A 96 19.83 34.98 -25.33
CA LEU A 96 18.46 35.30 -24.90
C LEU A 96 18.24 36.80 -24.64
N THR A 97 19.31 37.60 -24.63
CA THR A 97 19.28 39.00 -24.19
C THR A 97 19.44 40.01 -25.32
N ASN A 98 19.97 39.59 -26.48
CA ASN A 98 20.21 40.49 -27.61
C ASN A 98 18.94 41.04 -28.24
N ASN A 99 17.79 40.38 -28.03
CA ASN A 99 16.50 40.81 -28.53
C ASN A 99 15.52 40.95 -27.35
N THR A 100 15.04 42.16 -27.11
CA THR A 100 14.17 42.49 -25.99
C THR A 100 12.88 41.67 -25.96
N ILE A 101 12.32 41.33 -27.12
CA ILE A 101 11.09 40.52 -27.22
C ILE A 101 11.39 39.08 -26.79
N ILE A 102 12.49 38.50 -27.28
CA ILE A 102 12.90 37.14 -26.94
C ILE A 102 13.31 37.06 -25.46
N ALA A 103 14.00 38.08 -24.95
CA ALA A 103 14.35 38.18 -23.54
C ALA A 103 13.12 38.22 -22.65
N THR A 104 12.10 38.99 -23.03
CA THR A 104 10.84 39.09 -22.27
C THR A 104 10.08 37.77 -22.31
N LEU A 105 10.00 37.14 -23.48
CA LEU A 105 9.28 35.88 -23.65
C LEU A 105 9.95 34.73 -22.90
N ALA A 106 11.28 34.61 -23.00
CA ALA A 106 12.06 33.65 -22.22
C ALA A 106 11.87 33.86 -20.70
N ARG A 107 11.88 35.11 -20.24
CA ARG A 107 11.63 35.45 -18.82
C ARG A 107 10.25 35.00 -18.35
N VAL A 108 9.19 35.31 -19.10
CA VAL A 108 7.82 34.91 -18.74
C VAL A 108 7.71 33.40 -18.64
N GLN A 109 8.30 32.67 -19.59
CA GLN A 109 8.30 31.21 -19.57
C GLN A 109 9.07 30.64 -18.38
N THR A 110 10.27 31.15 -18.09
CA THR A 110 11.06 30.72 -16.93
C THR A 110 10.28 30.95 -15.63
N LEU A 111 9.64 32.10 -15.45
CA LEU A 111 8.84 32.40 -14.27
C LEU A 111 7.62 31.47 -14.14
N SER A 112 6.94 31.18 -15.25
CA SER A 112 5.80 30.26 -15.28
C SER A 112 6.21 28.86 -14.83
N ILE A 113 7.32 28.34 -15.36
CA ILE A 113 7.83 27.02 -15.00
C ILE A 113 8.30 26.99 -13.54
N VAL A 114 9.06 27.99 -13.08
CA VAL A 114 9.52 28.07 -11.68
C VAL A 114 8.34 28.00 -10.69
N ARG A 115 7.22 28.66 -10.98
CA ARG A 115 6.00 28.56 -10.16
C ARG A 115 5.42 27.15 -10.11
N GLN A 116 5.45 26.40 -11.21
CA GLN A 116 4.90 25.04 -11.26
C GLN A 116 5.80 24.01 -10.55
N PHE A 117 7.10 24.28 -10.45
CA PHE A 117 8.05 23.44 -9.74
C PHE A 117 8.12 23.71 -8.24
N ASP A 118 7.86 24.95 -7.82
CA ASP A 118 7.97 25.34 -6.43
C ASP A 118 6.64 25.27 -5.68
N SER A 119 6.42 24.11 -5.06
CA SER A 119 5.24 23.88 -4.21
C SER A 119 5.28 24.61 -2.87
N HIS A 120 6.39 25.27 -2.51
CA HIS A 120 6.62 25.86 -1.18
C HIS A 120 6.60 27.41 -1.17
N GLY A 121 6.16 28.05 -2.25
CA GLY A 121 5.88 29.50 -2.27
C GLY A 121 7.10 30.42 -2.42
N LYS A 122 8.31 29.89 -2.63
CA LYS A 122 9.50 30.72 -2.96
C LYS A 122 9.40 31.35 -4.35
N ALA A 123 8.52 30.85 -5.22
CA ALA A 123 8.22 31.46 -6.51
C ALA A 123 7.60 32.86 -6.36
N GLN A 124 6.90 33.15 -5.25
CA GLN A 124 6.44 34.50 -4.94
C GLN A 124 7.60 35.42 -4.57
N ILE A 125 8.61 34.90 -3.87
CA ILE A 125 9.84 35.64 -3.54
C ILE A 125 10.67 35.89 -4.80
N ILE A 126 10.81 34.89 -5.68
CA ILE A 126 11.50 35.04 -6.97
C ILE A 126 10.78 36.07 -7.82
N GLN A 127 9.45 36.02 -7.91
CA GLN A 127 8.65 37.03 -8.62
C GLN A 127 8.78 38.42 -7.99
N PHE A 128 8.71 38.54 -6.67
CA PHE A 128 8.84 39.80 -5.95
C PHE A 128 10.22 40.44 -6.16
N LEU A 129 11.30 39.66 -6.03
CA LEU A 129 12.66 40.12 -6.30
C LEU A 129 12.85 40.49 -7.78
N TYR A 130 12.05 39.94 -8.69
CA TYR A 130 12.06 40.26 -10.12
C TYR A 130 11.21 41.48 -10.50
N GLU A 131 10.09 41.72 -9.82
CA GLU A 131 9.23 42.89 -10.04
C GLU A 131 9.80 44.16 -9.40
N ALA A 132 10.68 44.01 -8.41
CA ALA A 132 11.31 45.11 -7.68
C ALA A 132 12.62 45.65 -8.30
N GLY A 133 13.13 45.04 -9.38
CA GLY A 133 14.36 45.42 -10.07
C GLY A 133 14.11 45.90 -11.49
#